data_AF-A0A950EAS2-F1
#
_entry.id   AF-A0A950EAS2-F1
#
_cell.length_a   1.000
_cell.length_b   1.000
_cell.length_c   1.000
_cell.angle_alpha   90.00
_cell.angle_beta   90.00
_cell.angle_gamma   90.00
#
_symmetry.space_group_name_H-M   'P 1'
#
loop_
_entity.id
_entity.type
_entity.pdbx_description
1 polymer ?
#
loop_
_entity_poly.entity_id
_entity_poly.type
_entity_poly.pdbx_seq_one_letter_code
_entity_poly.pdbx_strand_id
1 'polypeptide(L)'
;MPVAGPQIASATFYTSFLFDVSDTIDLTKLRSIAGESAEPAPLRFRAAPTAEHIQFAVPPLGANLPPVALDGVTASARVKIYDYGVISIRFAFPYSGPWSGYIDLAIG
;
A
#
# COMPACT_ATOMS: atom_id res chain seq x y z
N MET A 1 -5.83 -24.75 -23.09
CA MET A 1 -6.88 -23.75 -23.38
C MET A 1 -7.01 -22.91 -22.11
N PRO A 2 -6.65 -21.61 -22.10
CA PRO A 2 -6.88 -20.81 -20.90
C PRO A 2 -8.39 -20.79 -20.67
N VAL A 3 -8.82 -21.10 -19.44
CA VAL A 3 -10.22 -21.12 -19.06
C VAL A 3 -10.76 -19.72 -19.34
N ALA A 4 -11.78 -19.59 -20.20
CA ALA A 4 -12.43 -18.31 -20.44
C ALA A 4 -13.16 -17.91 -19.15
N GLY A 5 -12.42 -17.28 -18.25
CA GLY A 5 -12.93 -16.83 -16.97
C GLY A 5 -13.87 -15.64 -17.14
N PRO A 6 -14.53 -15.23 -16.05
CA PRO A 6 -15.50 -14.13 -16.09
C PRO A 6 -14.85 -12.82 -16.57
N GLN A 7 -15.68 -11.95 -17.14
CA GLN A 7 -15.31 -10.54 -17.35
C GLN A 7 -15.37 -9.81 -16.01
N ILE A 8 -14.25 -9.22 -15.63
CA ILE A 8 -14.12 -8.41 -14.42
C ILE A 8 -14.57 -6.99 -14.78
N ALA A 9 -15.73 -6.59 -14.24
CA ALA A 9 -16.24 -5.23 -14.43
C ALA A 9 -15.41 -4.19 -13.67
N SER A 10 -14.93 -4.54 -12.47
CA SER A 10 -14.07 -3.69 -11.64
C SER A 10 -13.28 -4.52 -10.64
N ALA A 11 -11.97 -4.33 -10.59
CA ALA A 11 -11.06 -4.91 -9.61
C ALA A 11 -9.91 -3.95 -9.31
N THR A 12 -9.13 -4.28 -8.29
CA THR A 12 -7.88 -3.58 -7.98
C THR A 12 -6.83 -4.60 -7.58
N PHE A 13 -5.67 -4.52 -8.23
CA PHE A 13 -4.48 -5.28 -7.86
C PHE A 13 -3.62 -4.45 -6.92
N TYR A 14 -3.18 -5.05 -5.82
CA TYR A 14 -2.30 -4.41 -4.86
C TYR A 14 -0.96 -5.12 -4.83
N THR A 15 0.12 -4.37 -5.02
CA THR A 15 1.48 -4.83 -4.76
C THR A 15 2.11 -3.97 -3.66
N SER A 16 2.88 -4.59 -2.80
CA SER A 16 3.52 -3.92 -1.66
C SER A 16 4.99 -4.30 -1.59
N PHE A 17 5.84 -3.30 -1.51
CA PHE A 17 7.27 -3.47 -1.26
C PHE A 17 7.57 -3.03 0.16
N LEU A 18 8.33 -3.85 0.88
CA LEU A 18 8.78 -3.56 2.23
C LEU A 18 10.31 -3.49 2.20
N PHE A 19 10.83 -2.42 2.77
CA PHE A 19 12.25 -2.15 2.86
C PHE A 19 12.62 -1.97 4.33
N ASP A 20 13.68 -2.65 4.74
CA ASP A 20 14.42 -2.31 5.95
C ASP A 20 15.43 -1.22 5.60
N VAL A 21 15.35 -0.07 6.26
CA VAL A 21 16.19 1.10 5.95
C VAL A 21 17.08 1.55 7.10
N SER A 22 16.74 1.21 8.34
CA SER A 22 17.49 1.57 9.55
C SER A 22 17.02 0.76 10.75
N ASP A 23 17.72 0.82 11.89
CA ASP A 23 17.22 0.19 13.13
C ASP A 23 16.02 0.94 13.72
N THR A 24 16.02 2.28 13.61
CA THR A 24 14.94 3.14 14.10
C THR A 24 14.75 4.38 13.22
N ILE A 25 13.54 4.94 13.24
CA ILE A 25 13.16 6.17 12.55
C ILE A 25 12.41 7.08 13.52
N ASP A 26 12.89 8.31 13.69
CA ASP A 26 12.17 9.35 14.44
C ASP A 26 11.03 9.92 13.59
N LEU A 27 9.83 9.37 13.77
CA LEU A 27 8.64 9.76 12.99
C LEU A 27 8.22 11.23 13.24
N THR A 28 8.55 11.79 14.41
CA THR A 28 8.21 13.19 14.72
C THR A 28 9.06 14.14 13.88
N LYS A 29 10.37 13.90 13.80
CA LYS A 29 11.26 14.66 12.90
C LYS A 29 10.93 14.43 11.44
N LEU A 30 10.54 13.22 11.06
CA LEU A 30 10.19 12.93 9.68
C LEU A 30 8.94 13.70 9.23
N ARG A 31 7.92 13.80 10.09
CA ARG A 31 6.72 14.60 9.82
C ARG A 31 7.03 16.08 9.62
N SER A 32 7.96 16.65 10.38
CA SER A 32 8.31 18.07 10.24
C SER A 32 9.05 18.39 8.94
N ILE A 33 9.77 17.41 8.37
CA ILE A 33 10.48 17.55 7.09
C ILE A 33 9.53 17.31 5.90
N ALA A 34 8.58 16.39 6.02
CA ALA A 34 7.69 15.97 4.94
C ALA A 34 6.50 16.91 4.64
N GLY A 35 6.21 17.89 5.51
CA GLY A 35 5.07 18.81 5.37
C GLY A 35 3.69 18.14 5.55
N GLU A 36 2.60 18.89 5.36
CA GLU A 36 1.18 18.46 5.59
C GLU A 36 0.71 17.24 4.77
N SER A 37 1.52 16.73 3.83
CA SER A 37 1.18 15.53 3.06
C SER A 37 1.40 14.22 3.84
N ALA A 38 2.11 14.27 4.97
CA ALA A 38 2.37 13.13 5.83
C ALA A 38 1.46 13.17 7.08
N GLU A 39 0.31 12.53 6.96
CA GLU A 39 -0.62 12.36 8.07
C GLU A 39 -0.37 11.03 8.80
N PRO A 40 -0.71 10.92 10.09
CA PRO A 40 -0.79 9.62 10.75
C PRO A 40 -1.68 8.71 9.90
N ALA A 41 -1.19 7.51 9.53
CA ALA A 41 -2.06 6.60 8.81
C ALA A 41 -3.29 6.34 9.70
N PRO A 42 -4.54 6.58 9.22
CA PRO A 42 -5.70 6.25 10.02
C PRO A 42 -5.57 4.78 10.39
N LEU A 43 -5.61 4.51 11.69
CA LEU A 43 -5.84 3.20 12.26
C LEU A 43 -7.18 2.74 11.70
N ARG A 44 -7.19 2.17 10.49
CA ARG A 44 -8.36 1.51 9.96
C ARG A 44 -8.50 0.24 10.78
N PHE A 45 -9.17 0.39 11.92
CA PHE A 45 -9.84 -0.68 12.61
C PHE A 45 -10.64 -1.42 11.54
N ARG A 46 -10.23 -2.66 11.27
CA ARG A 46 -11.13 -3.65 10.68
C ARG A 46 -12.41 -3.61 11.51
N ALA A 47 -13.58 -3.81 10.93
CA ALA A 47 -14.87 -3.81 11.64
C ALA A 47 -15.00 -4.93 12.72
N ALA A 48 -13.90 -5.61 13.07
CA ALA A 48 -13.78 -6.48 14.20
C ALA A 48 -12.67 -5.91 15.11
N PRO A 49 -12.90 -5.79 16.43
CA PRO A 49 -11.87 -5.34 17.35
C PRO A 49 -10.70 -6.32 17.27
N THR A 50 -9.61 -5.91 16.65
CA THR A 50 -8.31 -6.55 16.87
C THR A 50 -8.06 -6.44 18.36
N ALA A 51 -7.88 -7.59 19.03
CA ALA A 51 -7.56 -7.64 20.45
C ALA A 51 -6.50 -6.57 20.78
N GLU A 52 -6.68 -5.84 21.89
CA GLU A 52 -5.83 -4.71 22.29
C GLU A 52 -4.33 -5.05 22.29
N HIS A 53 -3.98 -6.33 22.33
CA HIS A 53 -2.64 -6.89 22.21
C HIS A 53 -1.98 -6.78 20.81
N ILE A 54 -2.68 -6.29 19.76
CA ILE A 54 -2.13 -6.16 18.40
C ILE A 54 -2.31 -4.70 17.91
N GLN A 55 -1.87 -3.74 18.71
CA GLN A 55 -1.73 -2.35 18.28
C GLN A 55 -0.24 -1.98 18.27
N PHE A 56 0.19 -1.28 17.22
CA PHE A 56 1.52 -0.70 17.21
C PHE A 56 1.59 0.36 18.31
N ALA A 57 2.60 0.27 19.19
CA ALA A 57 2.78 1.24 20.27
C ALA A 57 2.96 2.67 19.74
N VAL A 58 3.62 2.80 18.58
CA VAL A 58 3.74 4.05 17.83
C VAL A 58 3.01 3.91 16.50
N PRO A 59 1.99 4.75 16.20
CA PRO A 59 1.32 4.71 14.91
C PRO A 59 2.28 5.03 13.76
N PRO A 60 2.29 4.25 12.67
CA PRO A 60 3.14 4.54 11.52
C PRO A 60 2.69 5.83 10.82
N LEU A 61 3.67 6.57 10.29
CA LEU A 61 3.41 7.74 9.46
C LEU A 61 2.98 7.27 8.06
N GLY A 62 1.92 7.85 7.49
CA GLY A 62 1.41 7.41 6.19
C GLY A 62 1.09 8.55 5.24
N ALA A 63 1.68 8.55 4.06
CA ALA A 63 1.45 9.57 3.05
C ALA A 63 0.95 8.95 1.73
N ASN A 64 0.11 9.69 1.01
CA ASN A 64 -0.14 9.38 -0.40
C ASN A 64 1.08 9.85 -1.20
N LEU A 65 1.56 9.00 -2.09
CA LEU A 65 2.60 9.37 -3.04
C LEU A 65 1.96 9.82 -4.35
N PRO A 66 2.66 10.61 -5.18
CA PRO A 66 2.23 10.85 -6.55
C PRO A 66 1.93 9.53 -7.28
N PRO A 67 0.89 9.47 -8.13
CA PRO A 67 0.61 8.29 -8.94
C PRO A 67 1.83 7.90 -9.79
N VAL A 68 2.03 6.60 -9.97
CA VAL A 68 3.14 6.05 -10.75
C VAL A 68 2.57 5.35 -11.99
N ALA A 69 3.17 5.59 -13.15
CA ALA A 69 2.86 4.84 -14.36
C ALA A 69 3.83 3.67 -14.50
N LEU A 70 3.30 2.45 -14.60
CA LEU A 70 4.06 1.23 -14.87
C LEU A 70 3.43 0.55 -16.09
N ASP A 71 4.22 0.32 -17.15
CA ASP A 71 3.78 -0.32 -18.39
C ASP A 71 2.47 0.23 -18.97
N GLY A 72 2.28 1.55 -18.86
CA GLY A 72 1.10 2.26 -19.35
C GLY A 72 -0.12 2.22 -18.42
N VAL A 73 -0.02 1.56 -17.26
CA VAL A 73 -1.06 1.55 -16.22
C VAL A 73 -0.68 2.50 -15.09
N THR A 74 -1.58 3.44 -14.78
CA THR A 74 -1.41 4.36 -13.66
C THR A 74 -1.88 3.71 -12.36
N ALA A 75 -0.97 3.58 -11.39
CA ALA A 75 -1.26 3.16 -10.04
C ALA A 75 -1.31 4.35 -9.07
N SER A 76 -2.24 4.29 -8.12
CA SER A 76 -2.13 5.10 -6.91
C SER A 76 -1.11 4.47 -5.97
N ALA A 77 -0.32 5.30 -5.31
CA ALA A 77 0.76 4.84 -4.43
C ALA A 77 0.60 5.44 -3.03
N ARG A 78 0.93 4.65 -2.02
CA ARG A 78 0.88 5.06 -0.61
C ARG A 78 2.08 4.50 0.13
N VAL A 79 2.72 5.32 0.96
CA VAL A 79 3.80 4.90 1.84
C VAL A 79 3.30 4.80 3.29
N LYS A 80 3.88 3.86 4.03
CA LYS A 80 3.84 3.78 5.49
C LYS A 80 5.26 3.66 6.02
N ILE A 81 5.59 4.44 7.04
CA ILE A 81 6.91 4.49 7.65
C ILE A 81 6.75 4.13 9.12
N TYR A 82 7.49 3.12 9.54
CA TYR A 82 7.45 2.56 10.88
C TYR A 82 8.66 3.03 11.67
N ASP A 83 8.47 3.29 12.96
CA ASP A 83 9.50 3.76 13.87
C ASP A 83 10.62 2.74 14.09
N TYR A 84 10.33 1.45 13.89
CA TYR A 84 11.30 0.35 13.92
C TYR A 84 12.07 0.15 12.61
N GLY A 85 12.15 1.16 11.73
CA GLY A 85 13.07 1.10 10.59
C GLY A 85 12.53 0.57 9.27
N VAL A 86 11.25 0.20 9.22
CA VAL A 86 10.64 -0.37 8.01
C VAL A 86 9.87 0.70 7.25
N ILE A 87 9.99 0.67 5.92
CA ILE A 87 9.15 1.43 4.99
C ILE A 87 8.36 0.47 4.13
N SER A 88 7.04 0.66 4.07
CA SER A 88 6.15 -0.07 3.16
C SER A 88 5.59 0.88 2.11
N ILE A 89 5.79 0.55 0.83
CA ILE A 89 5.14 1.26 -0.29
C ILE A 89 4.14 0.30 -0.92
N ARG A 90 2.87 0.73 -0.99
CA ARG A 90 1.80 -0.03 -1.63
C ARG A 90 1.33 0.71 -2.88
N PHE A 91 1.25 -0.02 -3.98
CA PHE A 91 0.64 0.42 -5.23
C PHE A 91 -0.73 -0.24 -5.39
N ALA A 92 -1.67 0.49 -5.99
CA ALA A 92 -2.99 0.01 -6.31
C ALA A 92 -3.30 0.30 -7.78
N PHE A 93 -3.41 -0.77 -8.56
CA PHE A 93 -3.67 -0.76 -10.00
C PHE A 93 -5.15 -1.09 -10.24
N PRO A 94 -5.95 -0.18 -10.79
CA PRO A 94 -7.31 -0.50 -11.21
C PRO A 94 -7.29 -1.49 -12.37
N TYR A 95 -8.22 -2.43 -12.39
CA TYR A 95 -8.33 -3.43 -13.45
C TYR A 95 -9.78 -3.66 -13.86
N SER A 96 -10.00 -3.75 -15.16
CA SER A 96 -11.21 -4.30 -15.77
C SER A 96 -10.82 -5.08 -17.03
N GLY A 97 -11.54 -6.17 -17.32
CA GLY A 97 -11.23 -7.03 -18.46
C GLY A 97 -11.31 -8.53 -18.13
N PRO A 98 -10.74 -9.40 -18.97
CA PRO A 98 -10.85 -10.84 -18.83
C PRO A 98 -10.05 -11.34 -17.62
N TRP A 99 -10.60 -12.34 -16.91
CA TRP A 99 -9.90 -13.03 -15.81
C TRP A 99 -8.45 -13.45 -16.15
N SER A 100 -8.19 -13.88 -17.40
CA SER A 100 -6.84 -14.27 -17.83
C SER A 100 -5.84 -13.11 -17.74
N GLY A 101 -6.23 -11.89 -18.13
CA GLY A 101 -5.35 -10.73 -18.05
C GLY A 101 -5.10 -10.28 -16.59
N TYR A 102 -6.02 -10.59 -15.68
CA TYR A 102 -5.79 -10.38 -14.25
C TYR A 102 -4.75 -11.36 -13.68
N ILE A 103 -4.73 -12.62 -14.17
CA ILE A 103 -3.69 -13.59 -13.80
C ILE A 103 -2.33 -13.11 -14.29
N ASP A 104 -2.22 -12.64 -15.53
CA ASP A 104 -0.95 -12.17 -16.10
C ASP A 104 -0.29 -11.07 -15.25
N LEU A 105 -1.09 -10.20 -14.62
CA LEU A 105 -0.60 -9.16 -13.69
C LEU A 105 -0.05 -9.71 -12.36
N ALA A 106 -0.40 -10.94 -11.98
CA ALA A 106 0.01 -11.55 -10.71
C ALA A 106 1.26 -12.44 -10.81
N ILE A 107 1.63 -12.86 -12.03
CA ILE A 107 2.78 -13.75 -12.29
C ILE A 107 3.98 -13.04 -12.94
N GLY A 108 3.83 -11.78 -13.37
CA GLY A 108 4.94 -10.91 -13.79
C GLY A 108 5.66 -10.28 -12.61
#